data_AF-A0A6L3X2M5-F1
#
_entry.id   AF-A0A6L3X2M5-F1
#
_cell.length_a   1.000
_cell.length_b   1.000
_cell.length_c   1.000
_cell.angle_alpha   90.00
_cell.angle_beta   90.00
_cell.angle_gamma   90.00
#
_symmetry.space_group_name_H-M   'P 1'
#
loop_
_entity.id
_entity.type
_entity.pdbx_description
1 polymer ?
#
loop_
_entity_poly.entity_id
_entity_poly.type
_entity_poly.pdbx_seq_one_letter_code
_entity_poly.pdbx_strand_id
1 'polypeptide(L)'
;PSFSALYGPSRNAIVVPDLSLISDQLAGLEDCPEDLYLIEGDPQSFDDSVFSVDELEKAVVVKIADRQWRYSRFPELPLFGRAARENRIESLHAERETLSERFATLSFDVQKTQRLHQAFSRFIGSHLGVA
;
A
#
# COMPACT_ATOMS: atom_id res chain seq x y z
N PRO A 1 -1.62 6.22 3.22
CA PRO A 1 -2.48 7.05 2.33
C PRO A 1 -2.70 8.46 2.87
N SER A 2 -3.09 8.57 4.14
CA SER A 2 -3.29 9.84 4.87
C SER A 2 -2.11 10.79 4.75
N PHE A 3 -0.89 10.34 5.09
CA PHE A 3 0.32 11.17 5.00
C PHE A 3 0.56 11.76 3.60
N SER A 4 0.38 10.99 2.53
CA SER A 4 0.57 11.54 1.18
C SER A 4 -0.47 12.62 0.83
N ALA A 5 -1.67 12.54 1.39
CA ALA A 5 -2.67 13.59 1.27
C ALA A 5 -2.35 14.81 2.17
N LEU A 6 -1.86 14.55 3.38
CA LEU A 6 -1.46 15.55 4.37
C LEU A 6 -0.35 16.48 3.87
N TYR A 7 0.64 15.97 3.16
CA TYR A 7 1.72 16.82 2.62
C TYR A 7 1.33 17.51 1.31
N GLY A 8 0.32 17.01 0.60
CA GLY A 8 -0.11 17.59 -0.68
C GLY A 8 1.06 17.71 -1.67
N PRO A 9 1.29 18.85 -2.35
CA PRO A 9 2.42 19.02 -3.26
C PRO A 9 3.79 18.77 -2.61
N SER A 10 3.94 19.14 -1.33
CA SER A 10 5.18 18.94 -0.54
C SER A 10 5.51 17.47 -0.25
N ARG A 11 4.72 16.51 -0.72
CA ARG A 11 5.02 15.07 -0.58
C ARG A 11 6.30 14.64 -1.30
N ASN A 12 6.74 15.43 -2.28
CA ASN A 12 7.99 15.25 -3.03
C ASN A 12 9.11 16.17 -2.52
N ALA A 13 8.93 16.80 -1.35
CA ALA A 13 9.91 17.73 -0.84
C ALA A 13 11.22 17.04 -0.51
N ILE A 14 12.32 17.76 -0.70
CA ILE A 14 13.64 17.34 -0.25
C ILE A 14 13.81 17.84 1.19
N VAL A 15 14.11 16.92 2.10
CA VAL A 15 14.42 17.24 3.50
C VAL A 15 15.89 17.63 3.60
N VAL A 16 16.14 18.79 4.19
CA VAL A 16 17.45 19.42 4.27
C VAL A 16 17.70 19.81 5.73
N PRO A 17 18.91 19.62 6.28
CA PRO A 17 19.18 19.99 7.68
C PRO A 17 19.16 21.50 7.93
N ASP A 18 19.53 22.32 6.95
CA ASP A 18 19.57 23.78 7.05
C ASP A 18 19.31 24.41 5.66
N LEU A 19 18.24 25.20 5.54
CA LEU A 19 17.86 25.86 4.29
C LEU A 19 18.84 26.98 3.89
N SER A 20 19.53 27.59 4.85
CA SER A 20 20.48 28.68 4.58
C SER A 20 21.67 28.21 3.72
N LEU A 21 22.08 26.95 3.87
CA LEU A 21 23.18 26.34 3.10
C LEU A 21 22.82 26.07 1.63
N ILE A 22 21.54 26.04 1.30
CA ILE A 22 21.04 25.71 -0.04
C ILE A 22 20.66 26.97 -0.84
N SER A 23 20.41 28.10 -0.18
CA SER A 23 20.00 29.35 -0.84
C SER A 23 20.88 29.73 -2.04
N ASP A 24 22.20 29.65 -1.91
CA ASP A 24 23.13 29.99 -2.99
C ASP A 24 23.12 28.96 -4.14
N GLN A 25 22.80 27.70 -3.85
CA GLN A 25 22.68 26.64 -4.87
C GLN A 25 21.39 26.79 -5.68
N LEU A 26 20.30 27.31 -5.08
CA LEU A 26 19.03 27.54 -5.78
C LEU A 26 19.16 28.57 -6.91
N ALA A 27 20.03 29.56 -6.76
CA ALA A 27 20.23 30.58 -7.79
C ALA A 27 20.86 30.04 -9.08
N GLY A 28 21.59 28.91 -9.01
CA GLY A 28 22.26 28.27 -10.14
C GLY A 28 21.59 26.99 -10.61
N LEU A 29 20.37 26.68 -10.14
CA LEU A 29 19.67 25.46 -10.50
C LEU A 29 19.14 25.57 -11.93
N GLU A 30 19.72 24.76 -12.82
CA GLU A 30 19.22 24.49 -14.16
C GLU A 30 18.63 23.07 -14.18
N ASP A 31 17.58 22.83 -14.98
CA ASP A 31 16.86 21.54 -15.08
C ASP A 31 16.15 21.08 -13.78
N CYS A 32 15.27 21.93 -13.25
CA CYS A 32 14.42 21.63 -12.09
C CYS A 32 12.93 21.65 -12.46
N PRO A 33 12.05 21.01 -11.66
CA PRO A 33 10.60 21.17 -11.84
C PRO A 33 10.18 22.63 -11.62
N GLU A 34 9.01 22.99 -12.14
CA GLU A 34 8.42 24.32 -11.95
C GLU A 34 8.27 24.67 -10.46
N ASP A 35 7.83 23.70 -9.65
CA ASP A 35 7.70 23.83 -8.20
C ASP A 35 8.65 22.84 -7.49
N LEU A 36 9.67 23.37 -6.83
CA LEU A 36 10.56 22.60 -5.94
C LEU A 36 10.21 22.88 -4.47
N TYR A 37 9.89 21.82 -3.73
CA TYR A 37 9.59 21.91 -2.30
C TYR A 37 10.79 21.47 -1.47
N LEU A 38 11.14 22.25 -0.45
CA LEU A 38 12.20 21.96 0.51
C LEU A 38 11.62 22.02 1.92
N ILE A 39 12.04 21.12 2.80
CA ILE A 39 11.64 21.12 4.22
C ILE A 39 12.90 21.07 5.07
N GLU A 40 13.02 22.00 6.00
CA GLU A 40 14.08 21.95 7.01
C GLU A 40 13.75 20.88 8.06
N GLY A 41 14.68 19.97 8.32
CA GLY A 41 14.49 18.93 9.32
C GLY A 41 15.56 17.85 9.30
N ASP A 42 15.51 16.98 10.32
CA ASP A 42 16.35 15.78 10.38
C ASP A 42 15.62 14.61 9.70
N PRO A 43 16.16 14.03 8.62
CA PRO A 43 15.59 12.84 7.98
C PRO A 43 15.43 11.63 8.92
N GLN A 44 16.20 11.58 10.02
CA GLN A 44 16.12 10.51 11.00
C GLN A 44 15.07 10.75 12.10
N SER A 45 14.63 12.00 12.27
CA SER A 45 13.71 12.42 13.33
C SER A 45 12.74 13.49 12.81
N PHE A 46 11.91 13.11 11.85
CA PHE A 46 10.93 14.00 11.25
C PHE A 46 9.75 14.27 12.20
N ASP A 47 9.42 15.54 12.45
CA ASP A 47 8.28 15.95 13.29
C ASP A 47 7.03 16.21 12.43
N ASP A 48 5.97 15.46 12.68
CA ASP A 48 4.72 15.48 11.90
C ASP A 48 3.66 16.43 12.48
N SER A 49 3.94 17.14 13.58
CA SER A 49 2.94 17.91 14.35
C SER A 49 2.57 19.29 13.80
N VAL A 50 3.07 19.67 12.61
CA VAL A 50 3.06 21.07 12.14
C VAL A 50 1.75 21.50 11.48
N PHE A 51 0.88 20.58 11.05
CA PHE A 51 -0.30 20.93 10.26
C PHE A 51 -1.59 21.02 11.09
N SER A 52 -2.34 22.12 10.91
CA SER A 52 -3.74 22.21 11.36
C SER A 52 -4.65 21.51 10.35
N VAL A 53 -5.22 20.39 10.77
CA VAL A 53 -5.84 19.39 9.90
C VAL A 53 -7.21 18.98 10.40
N ASP A 54 -8.18 18.98 9.48
CA ASP A 54 -9.45 18.29 9.66
C ASP A 54 -9.47 17.01 8.80
N GLU A 55 -9.49 15.85 9.46
CA GLU A 55 -9.60 14.56 8.77
C GLU A 55 -11.03 14.24 8.34
N LEU A 56 -11.18 13.75 7.12
CA LEU A 56 -12.41 13.22 6.55
C LEU A 56 -12.23 11.74 6.21
N GLU A 57 -13.33 11.04 5.92
CA GLU A 57 -13.31 9.58 5.71
C GLU A 57 -12.29 9.10 4.66
N LYS A 58 -12.11 9.84 3.55
CA LYS A 58 -11.18 9.50 2.46
C LYS A 58 -10.33 10.68 1.98
N ALA A 59 -10.20 11.70 2.82
CA ALA A 59 -9.52 12.94 2.46
C ALA A 59 -9.07 13.71 3.69
N VAL A 60 -8.27 14.74 3.46
CA VAL A 60 -7.83 15.69 4.47
C VAL A 60 -8.14 17.10 3.99
N VAL A 61 -8.59 17.96 4.91
CA VAL A 61 -8.60 19.40 4.72
C VAL A 61 -7.50 20.00 5.57
N VAL A 62 -6.58 20.73 4.94
CA VAL A 62 -5.47 21.42 5.62
C VAL A 62 -5.68 22.92 5.50
N LYS A 63 -5.71 23.64 6.63
CA LYS A 63 -5.70 25.10 6.63
C LYS A 63 -4.26 25.57 6.39
N ILE A 64 -3.98 26.02 5.17
CA ILE A 64 -2.63 26.49 4.78
C ILE A 64 -2.40 27.93 5.25
N ALA A 65 -3.44 28.77 5.16
CA ALA A 65 -3.42 30.15 5.63
C ALA A 65 -4.82 30.58 6.09
N ASP A 66 -4.96 31.79 6.65
CA ASP A 66 -6.23 32.26 7.21
C ASP A 66 -7.42 32.24 6.25
N ARG A 67 -7.17 32.32 4.94
CA ARG A 67 -8.20 32.30 3.90
C ARG A 67 -7.93 31.26 2.82
N GLN A 68 -7.08 30.26 3.09
CA GLN A 68 -6.68 29.25 2.12
C GLN A 68 -6.69 27.86 2.73
N TRP A 69 -7.52 27.00 2.17
CA TRP A 69 -7.61 25.58 2.54
C TRP A 69 -7.21 24.73 1.35
N ARG A 70 -6.61 23.58 1.64
CA ARG A 70 -6.33 22.54 0.65
C ARG A 70 -7.06 21.28 1.02
N TYR A 71 -7.85 20.80 0.07
CA TYR A 71 -8.47 19.49 0.14
C TYR A 71 -7.63 18.47 -0.65
N SER A 72 -7.23 17.39 0.02
CA SER A 72 -6.44 16.31 -0.57
C SER A 72 -7.13 14.98 -0.34
N ARG A 73 -7.52 14.28 -1.41
CA ARG A 73 -8.00 12.90 -1.31
C ARG A 73 -6.87 11.94 -0.98
N PHE A 74 -7.20 10.84 -0.29
CA PHE A 74 -6.26 9.75 -0.10
C PHE A 74 -5.94 9.10 -1.45
N PRO A 75 -4.67 9.06 -1.87
CA PRO A 75 -4.29 8.35 -3.08
C PRO A 75 -4.37 6.85 -2.84
N GLU A 76 -4.80 6.11 -3.87
CA GLU A 76 -4.78 4.64 -3.85
C GLU A 76 -3.34 4.11 -3.75
N LEU A 77 -2.42 4.78 -4.43
CA LEU A 77 -0.98 4.52 -4.39
C LEU A 77 -0.25 5.69 -3.70
N PRO A 78 -0.16 5.70 -2.37
CA PRO A 78 0.60 6.72 -1.67
C PRO A 78 2.10 6.60 -1.95
N LEU A 79 2.76 7.74 -2.02
CA LEU A 79 4.21 7.82 -2.18
C LEU A 79 4.93 7.31 -0.93
N PHE A 80 4.42 7.69 0.25
CA PHE A 80 4.97 7.24 1.52
C PHE A 80 4.62 5.78 1.81
N GLY A 81 5.54 5.09 2.49
CA GLY A 81 5.40 3.68 2.88
C GLY A 81 5.62 2.69 1.74
N ARG A 82 6.31 3.09 0.67
CA ARG A 82 6.64 2.21 -0.47
C ARG A 82 7.40 0.96 -0.03
N ALA A 83 8.48 1.10 0.74
CA ALA A 83 9.27 -0.03 1.22
C ALA A 83 8.43 -1.03 2.03
N ALA A 84 7.60 -0.55 2.96
CA ALA A 84 6.69 -1.39 3.73
C ALA A 84 5.65 -2.11 2.83
N ARG A 85 5.14 -1.41 1.80
CA ARG A 85 4.21 -1.98 0.81
C ARG A 85 4.89 -3.08 -0.02
N GLU A 86 6.08 -2.83 -0.52
CA GLU A 86 6.86 -3.78 -1.32
C GLU A 86 7.19 -5.03 -0.49
N ASN A 87 7.67 -4.87 0.74
CA ASN A 87 7.90 -5.99 1.67
C ASN A 87 6.63 -6.80 1.94
N ARG A 88 5.47 -6.13 2.08
CA ARG A 88 4.19 -6.82 2.28
C ARG A 88 3.76 -7.56 1.03
N ILE A 89 3.99 -7.01 -0.16
CA ILE A 89 3.71 -7.67 -1.45
C ILE A 89 4.54 -8.94 -1.57
N GLU A 90 5.84 -8.90 -1.27
CA GLU A 90 6.70 -10.09 -1.27
C GLU A 90 6.19 -11.17 -0.29
N SER A 91 5.83 -10.75 0.92
CA SER A 91 5.25 -11.66 1.92
C SER A 91 3.96 -12.32 1.43
N LEU A 92 3.08 -11.55 0.78
CA LEU A 92 1.83 -12.05 0.19
C LEU A 92 2.08 -13.01 -0.98
N HIS A 93 3.13 -12.79 -1.77
CA HIS A 93 3.54 -13.72 -2.82
C HIS A 93 3.97 -15.07 -2.25
N ALA A 94 4.78 -15.07 -1.18
CA ALA A 94 5.18 -16.32 -0.50
C ALA A 94 3.96 -17.05 0.10
N GLU A 95 3.01 -16.31 0.69
CA GLU A 95 1.76 -16.88 1.20
C GLU A 95 0.91 -17.49 0.09
N ARG A 96 0.80 -16.79 -1.05
CA ARG A 96 0.08 -17.28 -2.24
C ARG A 96 0.67 -18.59 -2.78
N GLU A 97 2.00 -18.70 -2.88
CA GLU A 97 2.68 -19.93 -3.31
C GLU A 97 2.31 -21.10 -2.39
N THR A 98 2.45 -20.89 -1.07
CA THR A 98 2.11 -21.90 -0.06
C THR A 98 0.64 -22.32 -0.15
N LEU A 99 -0.26 -21.36 -0.34
CA LEU A 99 -1.70 -21.64 -0.47
C LEU A 99 -2.02 -22.41 -1.76
N SER A 100 -1.32 -22.08 -2.85
CA SER A 100 -1.46 -22.77 -4.14
C SER A 100 -1.06 -24.24 -4.07
N GLU A 101 0.06 -24.56 -3.41
CA GLU A 101 0.50 -25.94 -3.20
C GLU A 101 -0.48 -26.76 -2.36
N ARG A 102 -0.97 -26.17 -1.26
CA ARG A 102 -1.98 -26.81 -0.41
C ARG A 102 -3.30 -27.02 -1.17
N PHE A 103 -3.71 -26.04 -1.95
CA PHE A 103 -4.91 -26.13 -2.77
C PHE A 103 -4.81 -27.25 -3.82
N ALA A 104 -3.64 -27.39 -4.47
CA ALA A 104 -3.41 -28.49 -5.41
C ALA A 104 -3.56 -29.87 -4.75
N THR A 105 -2.96 -30.04 -3.57
CA THR A 105 -3.02 -31.30 -2.81
C THR A 105 -4.47 -31.64 -2.41
N LEU A 106 -5.18 -30.67 -1.83
CA LEU A 106 -6.59 -30.85 -1.45
C LEU A 106 -7.48 -31.14 -2.65
N SER A 107 -7.23 -30.48 -3.78
CA SER A 107 -7.99 -30.72 -5.01
C SER A 107 -7.81 -32.15 -5.52
N PHE A 108 -6.59 -32.70 -5.47
CA PHE A 108 -6.35 -34.11 -5.80
C PHE A 108 -7.08 -35.07 -4.84
N ASP A 109 -7.07 -34.79 -3.55
CA ASP A 109 -7.72 -35.66 -2.55
C ASP A 109 -9.25 -35.61 -2.66
N VAL A 110 -9.83 -34.45 -2.99
CA VAL A 110 -11.24 -34.33 -3.35
C VAL A 110 -11.57 -35.20 -4.57
N GLN A 111 -10.75 -35.15 -5.63
CA GLN A 111 -10.95 -35.98 -6.82
C GLN A 111 -10.84 -37.49 -6.51
N LYS A 112 -9.93 -37.91 -5.62
CA LYS A 112 -9.84 -39.30 -5.16
C LYS A 112 -11.10 -39.72 -4.40
N THR A 113 -11.55 -38.88 -3.48
CA THR A 113 -12.74 -39.12 -2.65
C THR A 113 -14.00 -39.24 -3.51
N GLN A 114 -14.18 -38.34 -4.47
CA GLN A 114 -15.30 -38.39 -5.43
C GLN A 114 -15.29 -39.67 -6.27
N ARG A 115 -14.12 -40.11 -6.75
CA ARG A 115 -13.97 -41.37 -7.50
C ARG A 115 -14.34 -42.59 -6.64
N LEU A 116 -13.89 -42.64 -5.39
CA LEU A 116 -14.23 -43.73 -4.46
C LEU A 116 -15.72 -43.74 -4.13
N HIS A 117 -16.30 -42.57 -3.86
CA HIS A 117 -17.73 -42.42 -3.62
C HIS A 117 -18.55 -42.96 -4.80
N GLN A 118 -18.23 -42.55 -6.02
CA GLN A 118 -18.90 -43.04 -7.24
C GLN A 118 -18.73 -44.55 -7.45
N ALA A 119 -17.56 -45.11 -7.14
CA ALA A 119 -17.34 -46.56 -7.22
C ALA A 119 -18.21 -47.31 -6.19
N PHE A 120 -18.28 -46.81 -4.97
CA PHE A 120 -19.08 -47.40 -3.90
C PHE A 120 -20.59 -47.31 -4.19
N SER A 121 -21.07 -46.16 -4.67
CA SER A 121 -22.47 -46.00 -5.09
C SER A 121 -22.86 -46.95 -6.21
N ARG A 122 -21.97 -47.16 -7.20
CA ARG A 122 -22.20 -48.15 -8.27
C ARG A 122 -22.30 -49.56 -7.72
N PHE A 123 -21.36 -49.95 -6.86
CA PHE A 123 -21.37 -51.27 -6.23
C PHE A 123 -22.67 -51.53 -5.44
N ILE A 124 -23.11 -50.57 -4.62
CA ILE A 124 -24.38 -50.67 -3.89
C ILE A 124 -25.55 -50.85 -4.88
N GLY A 125 -25.62 -50.00 -5.91
CA GLY A 125 -26.71 -50.02 -6.88
C GLY A 125 -26.80 -51.31 -7.69
N SER A 126 -25.67 -51.96 -8.02
CA SER A 126 -25.64 -53.18 -8.84
C SER A 126 -25.64 -54.48 -8.05
N HIS A 127 -25.14 -54.50 -6.80
CA HIS A 127 -24.91 -55.73 -6.05
C HIS A 127 -25.64 -55.83 -4.71
N LEU A 128 -26.12 -54.73 -4.13
CA LEU A 128 -26.78 -54.76 -2.83
C LEU A 128 -28.30 -55.04 -2.92
N GLY A 129 -28.93 -54.77 -4.06
CA GLY A 129 -30.35 -55.09 -4.30
C GLY A 129 -30.61 -56.52 -4.82
N VAL A 130 -29.55 -57.30 -5.05
CA VAL A 130 -29.59 -58.68 -5.58
C VAL A 130 -29.18 -59.72 -4.51
N ALA A 131 -28.85 -59.27 -3.30
CA ALA A 131 -28.53 -60.12 -2.15
C ALA A 131 -29.70 -60.18 -1.16
#